data_AF-A0A662X313-F1
#
_entry.id   AF-A0A662X313-F1
#
_cell.length_a   1.000
_cell.length_b   1.000
_cell.length_c   1.000
_cell.angle_alpha   90.00
_cell.angle_beta   90.00
_cell.angle_gamma   90.00
#
_symmetry.space_group_name_H-M   'P 1'
#
loop_
_entity.id
_entity.type
_entity.pdbx_description
1 polymer ?
#
loop_
_entity_poly.entity_id
_entity_poly.type
_entity_poly.pdbx_seq_one_letter_code
_entity_poly.pdbx_strand_id
1 'polypeptide(L)'
;DFDVEWTIQAPHPGYMNLSIVKPNADSVGKITYEIYETILTIEPFAEHGGDDSATVTMPTDIVGCEEAGDCALQFYWHSDLAGQTYPTCADIIVSGSGAGTATTATTAPVDASEEGSDETVVESDDGSEETGAEASITTAPIAATAAPEVSSATPVATIGDSDSKCNRRRVRRA
;
A
#
# COMPACT_ATOMS: atom_id res chain seq x y z
N ASP A 1 7.43 -1.44 9.94
CA ASP A 1 6.08 -1.17 9.40
C ASP A 1 6.15 -0.09 8.35
N PHE A 2 5.10 0.04 7.54
CA PHE A 2 4.90 1.08 6.54
C PHE A 2 3.40 1.36 6.41
N ASP A 3 3.04 2.59 6.05
CA ASP A 3 1.65 2.96 5.84
C ASP A 3 1.25 2.77 4.37
N VAL A 4 0.03 2.30 4.15
CA VAL A 4 -0.60 2.23 2.84
C VAL A 4 -1.84 3.12 2.86
N GLU A 5 -1.85 4.12 1.99
CA GLU A 5 -2.96 5.06 1.81
C GLU A 5 -3.70 4.75 0.52
N TRP A 6 -5.02 4.92 0.50
CA TRP A 6 -5.83 4.76 -0.70
C TRP A 6 -7.00 5.77 -0.74
N THR A 7 -7.45 6.07 -1.96
CA THR A 7 -8.60 6.94 -2.20
C THR A 7 -9.67 6.18 -2.98
N ILE A 8 -10.85 6.00 -2.40
CA ILE A 8 -12.02 5.39 -3.06
C ILE A 8 -12.93 6.49 -3.62
N GLN A 9 -12.86 6.70 -4.94
CA GLN A 9 -13.71 7.68 -5.65
C GLN A 9 -15.12 7.16 -5.92
N ALA A 10 -15.30 5.85 -6.08
CA ALA A 10 -16.58 5.20 -6.34
C ALA A 10 -16.69 3.91 -5.51
N PRO A 11 -17.39 3.91 -4.35
CA PRO A 11 -17.44 2.75 -3.47
C PRO A 11 -18.22 1.59 -4.06
N HIS A 12 -17.60 0.42 -4.04
CA HIS A 12 -18.17 -0.87 -4.43
C HIS A 12 -17.80 -1.91 -3.35
N PRO A 13 -18.71 -2.20 -2.41
CA PRO A 13 -18.46 -3.12 -1.31
C PRO A 13 -17.89 -4.46 -1.77
N GLY A 14 -16.86 -4.94 -1.08
CA GLY A 14 -16.18 -6.19 -1.39
C GLY A 14 -15.04 -6.46 -0.41
N TYR A 15 -13.91 -6.98 -0.90
CA TYR A 15 -12.72 -7.23 -0.09
C TYR A 15 -11.47 -6.60 -0.72
N MET A 16 -10.48 -6.30 0.12
CA MET A 16 -9.15 -5.88 -0.30
C MET A 16 -8.07 -6.77 0.30
N ASN A 17 -7.15 -7.23 -0.54
CA ASN A 17 -5.94 -7.92 -0.13
C ASN A 17 -4.71 -7.10 -0.54
N LEU A 18 -3.87 -6.78 0.43
CA LEU A 18 -2.52 -6.29 0.17
C LEU A 18 -1.58 -7.49 0.19
N SER A 19 -0.96 -7.79 -0.94
CA SER A 19 -0.11 -8.96 -1.10
C SER A 19 1.24 -8.61 -1.69
N ILE A 20 2.28 -9.26 -1.20
CA ILE A 20 3.58 -9.29 -1.84
C ILE A 20 3.50 -10.32 -2.96
N VAL A 21 3.87 -9.90 -4.17
CA VAL A 21 3.85 -10.75 -5.37
C VAL A 21 5.23 -10.80 -6.02
N LYS A 22 5.57 -11.97 -6.59
CA LYS A 22 6.85 -12.23 -7.28
C LYS A 22 6.63 -12.57 -8.75
N PRO A 23 7.53 -12.14 -9.66
CA PRO A 23 7.42 -12.45 -11.08
C PRO A 23 7.73 -13.93 -11.32
N ASN A 24 6.79 -14.64 -11.93
CA ASN A 24 7.01 -15.99 -12.45
C ASN A 24 7.13 -15.92 -13.98
N ALA A 25 8.13 -16.59 -14.54
CA ALA A 25 8.35 -16.66 -15.98
C ALA A 25 7.95 -18.05 -16.49
N ASP A 26 6.95 -18.10 -17.38
CA ASP A 26 6.59 -19.35 -18.03
C ASP A 26 7.65 -19.81 -19.05
N SER A 27 7.48 -21.03 -19.57
CA SER A 27 8.41 -21.63 -20.55
C SER A 27 8.60 -20.84 -21.85
N VAL A 28 7.76 -19.83 -22.14
CA VAL A 28 7.88 -18.93 -23.31
C VAL A 28 8.30 -17.51 -22.91
N GLY A 29 8.65 -17.27 -21.65
CA GLY A 29 9.15 -16.00 -21.12
C GLY A 29 8.07 -14.94 -20.87
N LYS A 30 6.79 -15.33 -20.81
CA LYS A 30 5.72 -14.45 -20.32
C LYS A 30 5.86 -14.34 -18.80
N ILE A 31 5.90 -13.11 -18.31
CA ILE A 31 5.91 -12.82 -16.87
C ILE A 31 4.47 -12.72 -16.38
N THR A 32 4.10 -13.56 -15.42
CA THR A 32 2.97 -13.38 -14.51
C THR A 32 3.49 -12.94 -13.14
N TYR A 33 2.61 -12.57 -12.22
CA TYR A 33 2.96 -12.33 -10.83
C TYR A 33 2.16 -13.29 -9.95
N GLU A 34 2.87 -14.06 -9.12
CA GLU A 34 2.30 -15.01 -8.17
C GLU A 34 2.31 -14.40 -6.77
N ILE A 35 1.29 -14.68 -5.97
CA ILE A 35 1.23 -14.26 -4.57
C ILE A 35 2.30 -15.02 -3.79
N TYR A 36 3.25 -14.28 -3.23
CA TYR A 36 4.20 -14.80 -2.26
C TYR A 36 3.54 -14.85 -0.88
N GLU A 37 2.90 -13.75 -0.47
CA GLU A 37 2.22 -13.63 0.83
C GLU A 37 1.16 -12.53 0.80
N THR A 38 0.02 -12.73 1.45
CA THR A 38 -0.97 -11.67 1.73
C THR A 38 -0.75 -11.15 3.14
N ILE A 39 -0.37 -9.87 3.26
CA ILE A 39 0.09 -9.23 4.50
C ILE A 39 -0.97 -8.36 5.17
N LEU A 40 -2.06 -8.06 4.45
CA LEU A 40 -3.28 -7.44 5.00
C LEU A 40 -4.49 -7.90 4.18
N THR A 41 -5.59 -8.22 4.86
CA THR A 41 -6.92 -8.41 4.28
C THR A 41 -7.90 -7.51 5.01
N ILE A 42 -8.73 -6.77 4.26
CA ILE A 42 -9.85 -5.99 4.78
C ILE A 42 -11.13 -6.50 4.12
N GLU A 43 -12.09 -6.94 4.93
CA GLU A 43 -13.44 -7.30 4.51
C GLU A 43 -14.43 -6.98 5.65
N PRO A 44 -15.48 -6.18 5.42
CA PRO A 44 -15.82 -5.49 4.16
C PRO A 44 -14.84 -4.34 3.85
N PHE A 45 -14.62 -4.09 2.56
CA PHE A 45 -13.81 -2.99 2.03
C PHE A 45 -14.62 -2.12 1.05
N ALA A 46 -14.28 -0.83 0.96
CA ALA A 46 -14.92 0.16 0.10
C ALA A 46 -16.45 0.26 0.28
N GLU A 47 -16.95 0.14 1.51
CA GLU A 47 -18.35 0.43 1.85
C GLU A 47 -18.69 1.92 1.63
N HIS A 48 -17.69 2.79 1.78
CA HIS A 48 -17.78 4.24 1.62
C HIS A 48 -16.64 4.76 0.74
N GLY A 49 -16.82 5.94 0.16
CA GLY A 49 -15.78 6.66 -0.58
C GLY A 49 -15.01 7.62 0.32
N GLY A 50 -13.85 8.10 -0.15
CA GLY A 50 -12.96 8.98 0.59
C GLY A 50 -11.52 8.47 0.63
N ASP A 51 -10.70 9.15 1.43
CA ASP A 51 -9.31 8.77 1.72
C ASP A 51 -9.26 7.98 3.04
N ASP A 52 -8.46 6.90 3.07
CA ASP A 52 -8.30 6.03 4.24
C ASP A 52 -6.92 5.32 4.17
N SER A 53 -6.47 4.70 5.28
CA SER A 53 -5.15 4.08 5.35
C SER A 53 -5.05 2.92 6.34
N ALA A 54 -3.99 2.12 6.19
CA ALA A 54 -3.60 1.10 7.16
C ALA A 54 -2.07 1.00 7.29
N THR A 55 -1.59 0.90 8.53
CA THR A 55 -0.21 0.54 8.86
C THR A 55 -0.03 -0.98 8.73
N VAL A 56 1.00 -1.42 8.00
CA VAL A 56 1.27 -2.84 7.72
C VAL A 56 2.72 -3.18 8.06
N THR A 57 2.94 -4.35 8.63
CA THR A 57 4.28 -4.90 8.89
C THR A 57 4.80 -5.64 7.66
N MET A 58 6.01 -5.31 7.22
CA MET A 58 6.73 -6.10 6.22
C MET A 58 7.22 -7.40 6.88
N PRO A 59 6.95 -8.59 6.30
CA PRO A 59 7.48 -9.87 6.78
C PRO A 59 9.02 -9.84 6.89
N THR A 60 9.58 -10.53 7.88
CA THR A 60 11.03 -10.55 8.14
C THR A 60 11.75 -11.74 7.53
N ASP A 61 11.01 -12.74 7.04
CA ASP A 61 11.47 -13.96 6.38
C ASP A 61 11.29 -13.92 4.85
N ILE A 62 10.82 -12.78 4.31
CA ILE A 62 10.81 -12.53 2.88
C ILE A 62 12.24 -12.56 2.31
N VAL A 63 12.47 -13.41 1.31
CA VAL A 63 13.75 -13.57 0.59
C VAL A 63 13.62 -13.19 -0.88
N GLY A 64 14.68 -12.72 -1.55
CA GLY A 64 14.66 -12.51 -3.00
C GLY A 64 13.77 -11.34 -3.42
N CYS A 65 13.96 -10.19 -2.78
CA CYS A 65 13.30 -8.91 -3.06
C CYS A 65 14.30 -7.73 -2.99
N GLU A 66 15.58 -7.98 -3.24
CA GLU A 66 16.67 -7.01 -3.07
C GLU A 66 16.83 -6.05 -4.25
N GLU A 67 16.38 -6.43 -5.46
CA GLU A 67 16.55 -5.64 -6.68
C GLU A 67 15.22 -5.21 -7.32
N ALA A 68 15.28 -4.15 -8.12
CA ALA A 68 14.10 -3.54 -8.73
C ALA A 68 13.33 -4.51 -9.65
N GLY A 69 12.11 -4.85 -9.24
CA GLY A 69 11.20 -5.78 -9.88
C GLY A 69 11.50 -7.26 -9.67
N ASP A 70 12.21 -7.61 -8.60
CA ASP A 70 12.15 -8.93 -7.97
C ASP A 70 10.81 -9.13 -7.24
N CYS A 71 10.25 -8.07 -6.65
CA CYS A 71 8.99 -8.12 -5.91
C CYS A 71 8.15 -6.87 -6.16
N ALA A 72 6.83 -7.03 -6.07
CA ALA A 72 5.88 -5.92 -6.07
C ALA A 72 4.88 -6.07 -4.92
N LEU A 73 4.41 -4.94 -4.39
CA LEU A 73 3.27 -4.86 -3.50
C LEU A 73 2.00 -4.70 -4.36
N GLN A 74 1.11 -5.68 -4.34
CA GLN A 74 -0.18 -5.68 -5.00
C GLN A 74 -1.28 -5.27 -4.01
N PHE A 75 -1.93 -4.14 -4.27
CA PHE A 75 -3.22 -3.79 -3.69
C PHE A 75 -4.30 -4.36 -4.60
N TYR A 76 -5.00 -5.39 -4.16
CA TYR A 76 -6.06 -6.07 -4.90
C TYR A 76 -7.40 -5.79 -4.24
N TRP A 77 -8.28 -5.03 -4.89
CA TRP A 77 -9.68 -4.87 -4.46
C TRP A 77 -10.62 -5.56 -5.44
N HIS A 78 -11.54 -6.37 -4.94
CA HIS A 78 -12.59 -7.02 -5.73
C HIS A 78 -13.97 -6.79 -5.10
N SER A 79 -14.98 -6.63 -5.95
CA SER A 79 -16.38 -6.52 -5.54
C SER A 79 -17.25 -7.44 -6.41
N ASP A 80 -17.81 -8.48 -5.79
CA ASP A 80 -18.82 -9.35 -6.41
C ASP A 80 -20.07 -8.55 -6.82
N LEU A 81 -20.48 -7.58 -5.99
CA LEU A 81 -21.64 -6.72 -6.24
C LEU A 81 -21.50 -5.93 -7.55
N ALA A 82 -20.29 -5.43 -7.81
CA ALA A 82 -20.00 -4.64 -9.00
C ALA A 82 -19.41 -5.46 -10.16
N GLY A 83 -19.10 -6.75 -9.94
CA GLY A 83 -18.43 -7.63 -10.90
C GLY A 83 -17.05 -7.13 -11.35
N GLN A 84 -16.35 -6.37 -10.49
CA GLN A 84 -15.17 -5.58 -10.86
C GLN A 84 -13.98 -5.86 -9.95
N THR A 85 -12.78 -5.69 -10.51
CA THR A 85 -11.49 -5.90 -9.83
C THR A 85 -10.55 -4.75 -10.15
N TYR A 86 -9.90 -4.22 -9.12
CA TYR A 86 -8.97 -3.09 -9.19
C TYR A 86 -7.61 -3.50 -8.60
N PRO A 87 -6.72 -4.11 -9.42
CA PRO A 87 -5.36 -4.43 -9.01
C PRO A 87 -4.43 -3.24 -9.29
N THR A 88 -3.78 -2.72 -8.25
CA THR A 88 -2.69 -1.74 -8.35
C THR A 88 -1.41 -2.38 -7.83
N CYS A 89 -0.28 -2.16 -8.49
CA CYS A 89 1.00 -2.78 -8.10
C CYS A 89 2.13 -1.75 -8.05
N ALA A 90 2.88 -1.73 -6.95
CA ALA A 90 4.07 -0.92 -6.75
C ALA A 90 5.32 -1.82 -6.69
N ASP A 91 6.39 -1.44 -7.38
CA ASP A 91 7.69 -2.14 -7.29
C ASP A 91 8.30 -1.93 -5.89
N ILE A 92 8.79 -2.98 -5.24
CA ILE A 92 9.38 -2.87 -3.89
C ILE A 92 10.78 -3.48 -3.84
N ILE A 93 11.62 -2.87 -3.00
CA ILE A 93 12.93 -3.40 -2.60
C ILE A 93 12.90 -3.56 -1.08
N VAL A 94 13.20 -4.77 -0.60
CA VAL A 94 13.22 -5.10 0.83
C VAL A 94 14.66 -5.39 1.26
N SER A 95 15.32 -4.36 1.80
CA SER A 95 16.67 -4.44 2.33
C SER A 95 16.80 -5.54 3.38
N GLY A 96 17.77 -6.45 3.20
CA GLY A 96 18.04 -7.54 4.15
C GLY A 96 17.19 -8.79 3.94
N SER A 97 16.35 -8.86 2.90
CA SER A 97 15.53 -10.04 2.60
C SER A 97 16.35 -11.34 2.49
N GLY A 98 17.56 -11.31 1.92
CA GLY A 98 18.47 -12.47 1.87
C GLY A 98 19.06 -12.92 3.21
N ALA A 99 18.85 -12.19 4.31
CA ALA A 99 19.35 -12.52 5.65
C ALA A 99 18.40 -13.45 6.43
N GLY A 100 18.02 -14.57 5.81
CA GLY A 100 17.28 -15.63 6.49
C GLY A 100 18.00 -16.02 7.79
N THR A 101 17.30 -15.89 8.93
CA THR A 101 17.93 -16.05 10.25
C THR A 101 18.33 -17.51 10.48
N ALA A 102 19.57 -17.84 10.13
CA ALA A 102 20.22 -19.07 10.55
C ALA A 102 20.50 -18.98 12.05
N THR A 103 19.55 -19.44 12.87
CA THR A 103 19.68 -19.56 14.33
C THR A 103 20.81 -20.52 14.70
N THR A 104 22.03 -20.04 14.64
CA THR A 104 23.19 -20.70 15.25
C THR A 104 23.11 -20.45 16.74
N ALA A 105 22.67 -21.47 17.49
CA ALA A 105 22.57 -21.41 18.94
C ALA A 105 23.95 -21.18 19.57
N THR A 106 24.27 -19.92 19.84
CA THR A 106 25.48 -19.52 20.58
C THR A 106 25.12 -19.38 22.05
N THR A 107 25.63 -20.28 22.89
CA THR A 107 25.52 -20.21 24.35
C THR A 107 26.17 -18.93 24.89
N ALA A 108 25.45 -18.20 25.73
CA ALA A 108 25.92 -17.02 26.43
C ALA A 108 26.90 -17.34 27.58
N PRO A 109 27.80 -16.41 27.91
CA PRO A 109 28.22 -16.13 29.28
C PRO A 109 27.71 -14.76 29.76
N VAL A 110 27.92 -14.46 31.05
CA VAL A 110 27.09 -13.56 31.86
C VAL A 110 27.68 -12.18 32.19
N ASP A 111 26.78 -11.33 32.68
CA ASP A 111 26.82 -9.93 33.13
C ASP A 111 27.87 -9.53 34.20
N ALA A 112 28.22 -8.23 34.26
CA ALA A 112 28.41 -7.46 35.53
C ALA A 112 28.59 -5.91 35.33
N SER A 113 27.65 -5.12 35.88
CA SER A 113 27.75 -3.79 36.56
C SER A 113 28.59 -2.61 35.97
N GLU A 114 27.98 -1.43 35.70
CA GLU A 114 27.83 -0.21 36.57
C GLU A 114 29.10 0.69 36.66
N GLU A 115 29.10 2.01 36.84
CA GLU A 115 28.06 3.06 36.97
C GLU A 115 28.65 4.41 36.49
N GLY A 116 27.89 5.51 36.37
CA GLY A 116 28.46 6.83 36.05
C GLY A 116 27.49 8.02 36.02
N SER A 117 27.50 8.83 37.08
CA SER A 117 26.74 10.08 37.27
C SER A 117 27.18 11.23 36.34
N ASP A 118 26.33 12.23 36.08
CA ASP A 118 26.21 13.45 36.93
C ASP A 118 25.26 14.53 36.31
N GLU A 119 25.28 15.78 36.83
CA GLU A 119 24.13 16.69 36.95
C GLU A 119 23.94 17.83 35.91
N THR A 120 22.69 18.29 35.80
CA THR A 120 22.21 19.70 35.59
C THR A 120 22.53 20.49 34.30
N VAL A 121 21.55 21.33 33.86
CA VAL A 121 21.56 22.82 33.94
C VAL A 121 20.21 23.39 33.41
N VAL A 122 19.88 24.63 33.79
CA VAL A 122 18.67 25.44 33.51
C VAL A 122 18.85 26.37 32.25
N GLU A 123 17.97 27.28 31.78
CA GLU A 123 16.88 28.04 32.42
C GLU A 123 15.91 28.71 31.40
N SER A 124 14.58 28.64 31.66
CA SER A 124 13.49 29.58 31.30
C SER A 124 13.26 30.15 29.86
N ASP A 125 12.17 30.94 29.77
CA ASP A 125 11.74 31.93 28.75
C ASP A 125 11.06 31.43 27.46
N ASP A 126 10.00 32.06 26.92
CA ASP A 126 8.94 32.93 27.49
C ASP A 126 7.71 32.83 26.54
N GLY A 127 6.54 33.27 26.98
CA GLY A 127 5.31 33.21 26.20
C GLY A 127 5.16 34.30 25.13
N SER A 128 4.28 34.06 24.16
CA SER A 128 3.53 35.11 23.47
C SER A 128 2.28 34.52 22.81
N GLU A 129 1.14 34.73 23.45
CA GLU A 129 -0.15 34.73 22.77
C GLU A 129 -0.35 36.09 22.11
N GLU A 130 -0.63 36.14 20.81
CA GLU A 130 -1.22 37.32 20.17
C GLU A 130 -2.38 36.87 19.27
N THR A 131 -3.57 37.13 19.82
CA THR A 131 -4.69 37.88 19.22
C THR A 131 -5.21 37.56 17.81
N GLY A 132 -6.54 37.42 17.75
CA GLY A 132 -7.25 36.99 16.54
C GLY A 132 -7.57 38.06 15.50
N ALA A 133 -8.29 37.61 14.48
CA ALA A 133 -9.21 38.44 13.70
C ALA A 133 -10.34 37.56 13.15
N GLU A 134 -11.54 38.14 13.04
CA GLU A 134 -12.75 37.43 12.63
C GLU A 134 -12.95 37.39 11.10
N ALA A 135 -13.78 36.43 10.68
CA ALA A 135 -14.73 36.49 9.56
C ALA A 135 -14.24 36.89 8.15
N SER A 136 -14.46 35.96 7.20
CA SER A 136 -15.34 36.26 6.05
C SER A 136 -15.92 34.99 5.43
N ILE A 137 -17.24 34.86 5.53
CA ILE A 137 -18.03 33.91 4.74
C ILE A 137 -18.13 34.40 3.28
N THR A 138 -17.59 33.64 2.33
CA THR A 138 -17.84 33.84 0.89
C THR A 138 -18.71 32.72 0.37
N THR A 139 -19.98 33.01 0.13
CA THR A 139 -20.93 32.09 -0.50
C THR A 139 -20.72 32.08 -2.01
N ALA A 140 -20.07 31.04 -2.54
CA ALA A 140 -19.99 30.82 -3.99
C ALA A 140 -21.31 30.25 -4.54
N PRO A 141 -21.78 30.66 -5.73
CA PRO A 141 -23.06 30.23 -6.27
C PRO A 141 -23.02 28.79 -6.80
N ILE A 142 -24.09 28.04 -6.54
CA ILE A 142 -24.31 26.70 -7.09
C ILE A 142 -24.60 26.81 -8.59
N ALA A 143 -23.67 26.37 -9.43
CA ALA A 143 -23.90 26.19 -10.86
C ALA A 143 -24.50 24.79 -11.11
N ALA A 144 -25.78 24.74 -11.46
CA ALA A 144 -26.43 23.50 -11.86
C ALA A 144 -26.03 23.14 -13.30
N THR A 145 -25.15 22.16 -13.45
CA THR A 145 -24.81 21.56 -14.75
C THR A 145 -25.81 20.45 -15.08
N ALA A 146 -26.46 20.56 -16.24
CA ALA A 146 -27.42 19.57 -16.70
C ALA A 146 -26.73 18.25 -17.11
N ALA A 147 -27.40 17.12 -16.84
CA ALA A 147 -26.95 15.81 -17.28
C ALA A 147 -27.21 15.59 -18.79
N PRO A 148 -26.25 15.03 -19.55
CA PRO A 148 -26.53 14.40 -20.83
C PRO A 148 -27.01 12.96 -20.64
N GLU A 149 -27.95 12.52 -21.47
CA GLU A 149 -28.57 11.19 -21.38
C GLU A 149 -27.62 10.06 -21.82
N VAL A 150 -27.69 8.92 -21.14
CA VAL A 150 -26.89 7.73 -21.44
C VAL A 150 -27.61 6.89 -22.50
N SER A 151 -27.13 6.94 -23.75
CA SER A 151 -27.56 6.01 -24.80
C SER A 151 -26.80 4.69 -24.67
N SER A 152 -27.52 3.58 -24.43
CA SER A 152 -26.92 2.26 -24.30
C SER A 152 -26.40 1.71 -25.63
N ALA A 153 -25.14 1.28 -25.65
CA ALA A 153 -24.62 0.37 -26.66
C ALA A 153 -23.58 -0.57 -26.01
N THR A 154 -23.96 -1.83 -25.80
CA THR A 154 -23.03 -2.90 -25.43
C THR A 154 -22.29 -3.41 -26.67
N PRO A 155 -20.98 -3.66 -26.55
CA PRO A 155 -20.33 -4.75 -27.25
C PRO A 155 -20.00 -5.88 -26.27
N VAL A 156 -20.48 -7.09 -26.58
CA VAL A 156 -20.10 -8.31 -25.85
C VAL A 156 -18.61 -8.59 -26.12
N ALA A 157 -17.80 -8.57 -25.07
CA ALA A 157 -16.43 -9.07 -25.08
C ALA A 157 -16.36 -10.38 -24.28
N THR A 158 -16.37 -11.51 -24.99
CA THR A 158 -15.77 -12.76 -24.50
C THR A 158 -14.24 -12.64 -24.44
N ILE A 159 -13.57 -13.54 -23.70
CA ILE A 159 -12.13 -13.57 -23.33
C ILE A 159 -11.86 -12.72 -22.07
N GLY A 160 -11.17 -13.18 -21.02
CA GLY A 160 -10.49 -14.46 -20.75
C GLY A 160 -9.43 -14.29 -19.65
N ASP A 161 -9.28 -15.27 -18.75
CA ASP A 161 -8.35 -15.34 -17.61
C ASP A 161 -8.24 -14.09 -16.70
N SER A 162 -8.83 -14.20 -15.51
CA SER A 162 -8.87 -13.14 -14.48
C SER A 162 -7.61 -13.06 -13.58
N ASP A 163 -6.47 -13.62 -13.99
CA ASP A 163 -5.22 -13.59 -13.21
C ASP A 163 -4.68 -12.16 -13.03
N SER A 164 -4.82 -11.59 -11.84
CA SER A 164 -3.82 -10.78 -11.11
C SER A 164 -2.80 -9.93 -11.92
N LYS A 165 -3.24 -9.16 -12.92
CA LYS A 165 -2.34 -8.55 -13.93
C LYS A 165 -1.51 -7.33 -13.45
N CYS A 166 -0.57 -7.55 -12.53
CA CYS A 166 0.60 -6.67 -12.38
C CYS A 166 1.46 -6.72 -13.65
N ASN A 167 1.16 -5.89 -14.65
CA ASN A 167 1.89 -5.91 -15.93
C ASN A 167 3.09 -4.94 -15.91
N ARG A 168 4.31 -5.48 -15.83
CA ARG A 168 5.56 -4.70 -15.89
C ARG A 168 5.69 -3.98 -17.24
N ARG A 169 5.52 -2.64 -17.27
CA ARG A 169 5.85 -1.82 -18.45
C ARG A 169 7.36 -1.89 -18.71
N ARG A 170 7.77 -2.66 -19.73
CA ARG A 170 9.14 -2.62 -20.24
C ARG A 170 9.41 -1.25 -20.86
N VAL A 171 10.00 -0.33 -20.09
CA VAL A 171 10.64 0.86 -20.65
C VAL A 171 11.80 0.37 -21.50
N ARG A 172 11.68 0.51 -22.83
CA ARG A 172 12.79 0.22 -23.74
C ARG A 172 13.89 1.24 -23.43
N ARG A 173 15.02 0.81 -22.88
CA ARG A 173 16.23 1.63 -22.84
C ARG A 173 16.63 1.91 -24.29
N ALA A 174 16.77 3.20 -24.61
CA ALA A 174 17.27 3.69 -25.89
C ALA A 174 18.81 3.71 -25.89
#